data_AF-A0A3C2B471-F1
#
_entry.id   AF-A0A3C2B471-F1
#
_cell.length_a   1.000
_cell.length_b   1.000
_cell.length_c   1.000
_cell.angle_alpha   90.00
_cell.angle_beta   90.00
_cell.angle_gamma   90.00
#
_symmetry.space_group_name_H-M   'P 1'
#
loop_
_entity.id
_entity.type
_entity.pdbx_description
1 polymer ?
#
loop_
_entity_poly.entity_id
_entity_poly.type
_entity_poly.pdbx_seq_one_letter_code
_entity_poly.pdbx_strand_id
1 'polypeptide(L)'
;DELRRRHPSVEIESCSSGGARIDLEVLRRTERVWTSDCNDALERQTIQWGASMLLPPSVMGAHVGPTRSHTTGRVHSLAFRGLTALFGHLGVEWDVLSLGDAEAAQLAELVALHQRFRPLLHGGDVVRFDPVLNGQSAVSHAYGVYSVDRREALVAHVQLATGMSLLPPVLRLPGLDPDRRYRVTQVELPGARLQWDGAGLELSGRQLAVHGVQLPRHHPESGMLLHLVAGD
;
A
#
# COMPACT_ATOMS: atom_id res chain seq x y z
N ASP A 1 18.54 5.00 24.23
CA ASP A 1 19.39 6.20 24.38
C ASP A 1 20.87 5.86 24.34
N GLU A 2 21.40 5.06 25.27
CA GLU A 2 22.83 4.68 25.24
C GLU A 2 23.25 3.97 23.94
N LEU A 3 22.42 3.08 23.40
CA LEU A 3 22.67 2.42 22.11
C LEU A 3 22.81 3.44 20.96
N ARG A 4 21.88 4.40 20.86
CA ARG A 4 21.96 5.47 19.84
C ARG A 4 23.21 6.31 20.00
N ARG A 5 23.57 6.64 21.26
CA ARG A 5 24.77 7.44 21.56
C ARG A 5 26.06 6.73 21.11
N ARG A 6 26.15 5.42 21.32
CA ARG A 6 27.33 4.61 20.92
C ARG A 6 27.34 4.25 19.44
N HIS A 7 26.19 4.18 18.80
CA HIS A 7 26.03 3.71 17.42
C HIS A 7 25.16 4.67 16.59
N PRO A 8 25.61 5.93 16.35
CA PRO A 8 24.77 6.96 15.74
C PRO A 8 24.38 6.69 14.29
N SER A 9 25.10 5.80 13.59
CA SER A 9 24.81 5.41 12.20
C SER A 9 23.93 4.16 12.07
N VAL A 10 23.55 3.53 13.19
CA VAL A 10 22.70 2.33 13.18
C VAL A 10 21.25 2.76 13.22
N GLU A 11 20.50 2.36 12.20
CA GLU A 11 19.04 2.45 12.22
C GLU A 11 18.47 1.39 13.17
N ILE A 12 17.52 1.79 14.01
CA ILE A 12 16.87 0.95 15.01
C ILE A 12 15.40 0.80 14.63
N GLU A 13 14.97 -0.44 14.46
CA GLU A 13 13.57 -0.81 14.38
C GLU A 13 13.10 -1.34 15.74
N SER A 14 12.04 -0.75 16.30
CA SER A 14 11.41 -1.28 17.52
C SER A 14 10.43 -2.39 17.18
N CYS A 15 10.47 -3.48 17.94
CA CYS A 15 9.52 -4.59 17.84
C CYS A 15 9.16 -5.08 19.26
N SER A 16 7.89 -5.39 19.48
CA SER A 16 7.37 -5.99 20.71
C SER A 16 6.31 -7.03 20.34
N SER A 17 6.73 -8.16 19.77
CA SER A 17 5.84 -9.13 19.11
C SER A 17 4.96 -8.43 18.06
N GLY A 18 5.63 -7.78 17.11
CA GLY A 18 5.01 -6.80 16.24
C GLY A 18 4.81 -5.47 16.95
N GLY A 19 3.62 -4.92 16.77
CA GLY A 19 3.29 -3.54 17.14
C GLY A 19 2.76 -3.32 18.55
N ALA A 20 3.00 -4.22 19.52
CA ALA A 20 2.42 -4.07 20.87
C ALA A 20 2.95 -2.83 21.64
N ARG A 21 4.03 -2.21 21.13
CA ARG A 21 4.60 -0.95 21.65
C ARG A 21 4.90 0.02 20.52
N ILE A 22 3.84 0.58 19.95
CA ILE A 22 3.90 1.65 18.98
C ILE A 22 3.38 2.93 19.64
N ASP A 23 4.30 3.83 19.95
CA ASP A 23 4.00 5.11 20.58
C ASP A 23 5.06 6.16 20.24
N LEU A 24 4.76 7.42 20.55
CA LEU A 24 5.63 8.54 20.22
C LEU A 24 6.95 8.55 21.01
N GLU A 25 7.02 7.91 22.18
CA GLU A 25 8.28 7.79 22.94
C GLU A 25 9.21 6.74 22.34
N VAL A 26 8.66 5.65 21.81
CA VAL A 26 9.40 4.67 21.01
C VAL A 26 9.92 5.30 19.73
N LEU A 27 9.08 6.03 18.99
CA LEU A 27 9.47 6.70 17.74
C LEU A 27 10.49 7.83 17.95
N ARG A 28 10.55 8.45 19.13
CA ARG A 28 11.65 9.37 19.48
C ARG A 28 13.03 8.71 19.48
N ARG A 29 13.09 7.37 19.57
CA ARG A 29 14.32 6.59 19.75
C ARG A 29 14.60 5.61 18.62
N THR A 30 13.68 5.47 17.68
CA THR A 30 13.74 4.48 16.60
C THR A 30 13.33 5.11 15.29
N GLU A 31 13.93 4.64 14.21
CA GLU A 31 13.65 5.09 12.85
C GLU A 31 12.35 4.49 12.33
N ARG A 32 11.97 3.31 12.83
CA ARG A 32 10.78 2.57 12.41
C ARG A 32 10.31 1.60 13.48
N VAL A 33 9.09 1.10 13.29
CA VAL A 33 8.46 0.09 14.14
C VAL A 33 8.00 -1.09 13.30
N TRP A 34 8.16 -2.30 13.83
CA TRP A 34 7.55 -3.49 13.25
C TRP A 34 6.07 -3.49 13.56
N THR A 35 5.23 -3.35 12.53
CA THR A 35 3.81 -3.06 12.73
C THR A 35 3.02 -4.24 13.29
N SER A 36 3.36 -5.47 12.88
CA SER A 36 2.70 -6.70 13.34
C SER A 36 3.47 -7.92 12.86
N ASP A 37 3.59 -8.96 13.70
CA ASP A 37 4.10 -10.27 13.31
C ASP A 37 3.19 -10.97 12.27
N CYS A 38 1.93 -10.55 12.17
CA CYS A 38 1.04 -11.06 11.13
C CYS A 38 1.38 -10.40 9.79
N ASN A 39 2.08 -11.12 8.91
CA ASN A 39 2.38 -10.70 7.52
C ASN A 39 1.37 -11.23 6.48
N ASP A 40 0.20 -11.70 6.94
CA ASP A 40 -0.94 -12.04 6.09
C ASP A 40 -1.49 -10.80 5.37
N ALA A 41 -1.50 -10.80 4.03
CA ALA A 41 -1.87 -9.63 3.24
C ALA A 41 -3.28 -9.10 3.57
N LEU A 42 -4.25 -9.98 3.85
CA LEU A 42 -5.62 -9.58 4.18
C LEU A 42 -5.72 -8.96 5.59
N GLU A 43 -5.14 -9.59 6.63
CA GLU A 43 -5.11 -8.99 7.98
C GLU A 43 -4.36 -7.66 7.98
N ARG A 44 -3.26 -7.59 7.21
CA ARG A 44 -2.45 -6.38 7.09
C ARG A 44 -3.22 -5.20 6.52
N GLN A 45 -4.28 -5.42 5.74
CA GLN A 45 -5.15 -4.31 5.30
C GLN A 45 -5.79 -3.60 6.50
N THR A 46 -6.41 -4.35 7.41
CA THR A 46 -7.03 -3.80 8.62
C THR A 46 -5.98 -3.22 9.58
N ILE A 47 -4.89 -3.96 9.80
CA ILE A 47 -3.81 -3.55 10.73
C ILE A 47 -3.17 -2.24 10.26
N GLN A 48 -2.77 -2.16 8.99
CA GLN A 48 -2.15 -0.95 8.42
C GLN A 48 -3.16 0.20 8.30
N TRP A 49 -4.43 -0.09 8.02
CA TRP A 49 -5.48 0.92 8.05
C TRP A 49 -5.62 1.58 9.42
N GLY A 50 -5.56 0.80 10.50
CA GLY A 50 -5.53 1.31 11.87
C GLY A 50 -4.24 2.06 12.19
N ALA A 51 -3.09 1.42 11.96
CA ALA A 51 -1.78 1.97 12.28
C ALA A 51 -1.50 3.30 11.54
N SER A 52 -1.93 3.42 10.29
CA SER A 52 -1.77 4.64 9.48
C SER A 52 -2.57 5.85 9.97
N MET A 53 -3.43 5.70 10.98
CA MET A 53 -3.98 6.86 11.70
C MET A 53 -2.89 7.67 12.43
N LEU A 54 -1.80 7.01 12.82
CA LEU A 54 -0.69 7.61 13.57
C LEU A 54 0.64 7.53 12.81
N LEU A 55 0.90 6.41 12.14
CA LEU A 55 2.18 6.13 11.51
C LEU A 55 2.19 6.49 10.02
N PRO A 56 3.12 7.33 9.55
CA PRO A 56 3.37 7.45 8.12
C PRO A 56 3.99 6.16 7.55
N PRO A 57 3.85 5.91 6.25
CA PRO A 57 4.50 4.80 5.53
C PRO A 57 5.98 4.61 5.86
N SER A 58 6.72 5.71 6.01
CA SER A 58 8.17 5.71 6.21
C SER A 58 8.64 5.04 7.50
N VAL A 59 7.78 4.94 8.52
CA VAL A 59 8.13 4.32 9.82
C VAL A 59 7.38 3.01 10.08
N MET A 60 6.43 2.65 9.21
CA MET A 60 5.54 1.50 9.37
C MET A 60 6.13 0.27 8.67
N GLY A 61 6.84 -0.59 9.40
CA GLY A 61 7.42 -1.82 8.86
C GLY A 61 6.35 -2.72 8.23
N ALA A 62 6.56 -3.12 6.97
CA ALA A 62 5.63 -3.94 6.21
C ALA A 62 6.38 -4.88 5.26
N HIS A 63 6.41 -6.18 5.58
CA HIS A 63 7.17 -7.16 4.81
C HIS A 63 6.30 -8.04 3.93
N VAL A 64 6.85 -8.43 2.79
CA VAL A 64 6.34 -9.56 2.01
C VAL A 64 6.72 -10.84 2.74
N GLY A 65 5.72 -11.46 3.39
CA GLY A 65 5.86 -12.78 4.01
C GLY A 65 5.80 -13.94 3.00
N PRO A 66 5.87 -15.20 3.47
CA PRO A 66 5.76 -16.38 2.62
C PRO A 66 4.39 -16.51 1.92
N THR A 67 4.32 -17.34 0.87
CA THR A 67 3.08 -17.60 0.12
C THR A 67 1.94 -18.10 1.00
N ARG A 68 2.23 -18.99 1.96
CA ARG A 68 1.30 -19.41 3.00
C ARG A 68 1.64 -18.68 4.30
N SER A 69 0.72 -17.86 4.80
CA SER A 69 0.90 -17.13 6.07
C SER A 69 1.11 -18.10 7.24
N HIS A 70 2.07 -17.78 8.09
CA HIS A 70 2.39 -18.56 9.29
C HIS A 70 1.43 -18.28 10.46
N THR A 71 0.74 -17.13 10.45
CA THR A 71 -0.21 -16.75 11.51
C THR A 71 -1.65 -17.17 11.20
N THR A 72 -2.04 -17.23 9.93
CA THR A 72 -3.43 -17.47 9.50
C THR A 72 -3.58 -18.72 8.65
N GLY A 73 -2.50 -19.23 8.05
CA GLY A 73 -2.54 -20.36 7.12
C GLY A 73 -3.12 -20.06 5.73
N ARG A 74 -3.56 -18.81 5.47
CA ARG A 74 -4.05 -18.37 4.15
C ARG A 74 -2.94 -18.33 3.12
N VAL A 75 -3.33 -18.46 1.85
CA VAL A 75 -2.43 -18.35 0.70
C VAL A 75 -2.84 -17.15 -0.13
N HIS A 76 -1.88 -16.25 -0.37
CA HIS A 76 -2.12 -15.04 -1.18
C HIS A 76 -1.10 -14.94 -2.33
N SER A 77 -1.57 -14.39 -3.46
CA SER A 77 -0.70 -14.07 -4.59
C SER A 77 0.43 -13.11 -4.19
N LEU A 78 1.57 -13.17 -4.89
CA LEU A 78 2.66 -12.22 -4.67
C LEU A 78 2.21 -10.78 -4.97
N ALA A 79 1.36 -10.57 -5.98
CA ALA A 79 0.80 -9.26 -6.28
C ALA A 79 0.05 -8.66 -5.07
N PHE A 80 -0.78 -9.44 -4.39
CA PHE A 80 -1.56 -8.95 -3.25
C PHE A 80 -0.70 -8.73 -2.00
N ARG A 81 0.23 -9.66 -1.71
CA ARG A 81 1.24 -9.48 -0.65
C ARG A 81 2.09 -8.24 -0.89
N GLY A 82 2.55 -8.06 -2.12
CA GLY A 82 3.40 -6.95 -2.54
C GLY A 82 2.70 -5.61 -2.49
N LEU A 83 1.49 -5.49 -3.03
CA LEU A 83 0.66 -4.28 -2.95
C LEU A 83 0.47 -3.82 -1.50
N THR A 84 0.21 -4.78 -0.61
CA THR A 84 0.01 -4.52 0.82
C THR A 84 1.29 -3.99 1.49
N ALA A 85 2.43 -4.62 1.21
CA ALA A 85 3.73 -4.23 1.78
C ALA A 85 4.27 -2.92 1.19
N LEU A 86 3.92 -2.60 -0.06
CA LEU A 86 4.44 -1.46 -0.82
C LEU A 86 4.25 -0.12 -0.08
N PHE A 87 3.13 0.05 0.63
CA PHE A 87 2.76 1.29 1.31
C PHE A 87 3.35 1.45 2.72
N GLY A 88 4.19 0.53 3.16
CA GLY A 88 4.98 0.69 4.39
C GLY A 88 6.45 0.97 4.10
N HIS A 89 7.27 0.72 5.11
CA HIS A 89 8.70 0.53 4.96
C HIS A 89 8.91 -0.91 4.50
N LEU A 90 8.97 -1.12 3.18
CA LEU A 90 8.96 -2.45 2.56
C LEU A 90 10.20 -3.26 2.93
N GLY A 91 9.98 -4.55 3.20
CA GLY A 91 11.02 -5.56 3.36
C GLY A 91 10.53 -6.94 2.92
N VAL A 92 11.39 -7.96 3.06
CA VAL A 92 11.09 -9.34 2.70
C VAL A 92 11.34 -10.22 3.90
N GLU A 93 10.34 -11.01 4.28
CA GLU A 93 10.38 -11.97 5.38
C GLU A 93 9.93 -13.33 4.85
N TRP A 94 10.68 -13.80 3.88
CA TRP A 94 10.44 -15.03 3.13
C TRP A 94 11.79 -15.71 2.87
N ASP A 95 11.82 -17.04 2.93
CA ASP A 95 12.99 -17.81 2.51
C ASP A 95 13.23 -17.68 1.00
N VAL A 96 14.08 -16.71 0.64
CA VAL A 96 14.42 -16.40 -0.76
C VAL A 96 15.17 -17.53 -1.47
N LEU A 97 15.79 -18.45 -0.73
CA LEU A 97 16.49 -19.61 -1.31
C LEU A 97 15.52 -20.68 -1.80
N SER A 98 14.26 -20.63 -1.34
CA SER A 98 13.20 -21.56 -1.73
C SER A 98 12.40 -21.12 -2.96
N LEU A 99 12.66 -19.92 -3.48
CA LEU A 99 11.90 -19.34 -4.59
C LEU A 99 12.22 -20.01 -5.91
N GLY A 100 11.20 -20.28 -6.72
CA GLY A 100 11.41 -20.54 -8.14
C GLY A 100 11.83 -19.28 -8.90
N ASP A 101 12.45 -19.45 -10.07
CA ASP A 101 12.96 -18.34 -10.89
C ASP A 101 11.91 -17.24 -11.17
N ALA A 102 10.68 -17.65 -11.45
CA ALA A 102 9.58 -16.72 -11.71
C ALA A 102 9.20 -15.89 -10.47
N GLU A 103 9.18 -16.51 -9.28
CA GLU A 103 8.86 -15.81 -8.03
C GLU A 103 10.00 -14.87 -7.62
N ALA A 104 11.26 -15.31 -7.81
CA ALA A 104 12.44 -14.49 -7.55
C ALA A 104 12.46 -13.24 -8.46
N ALA A 105 12.14 -13.41 -9.75
CA ALA A 105 12.03 -12.30 -10.69
C ALA A 105 10.91 -11.32 -10.29
N GLN A 106 9.72 -11.83 -9.97
CA GLN A 106 8.60 -11.00 -9.53
C GLN A 106 8.90 -10.27 -8.22
N LEU A 107 9.60 -10.90 -7.29
CA LEU A 107 10.01 -10.26 -6.03
C LEU A 107 11.03 -9.15 -6.29
N ALA A 108 11.99 -9.36 -7.19
CA ALA A 108 12.95 -8.33 -7.60
C ALA A 108 12.25 -7.13 -8.26
N GLU A 109 11.28 -7.38 -9.15
CA GLU A 109 10.44 -6.33 -9.75
C GLU A 109 9.66 -5.55 -8.69
N LEU A 110 9.10 -6.23 -7.69
CA LEU A 110 8.39 -5.58 -6.58
C LEU A 110 9.32 -4.68 -5.76
N VAL A 111 10.53 -5.14 -5.47
CA VAL A 111 11.54 -4.33 -4.76
C VAL A 111 11.92 -3.10 -5.59
N ALA A 112 12.16 -3.26 -6.89
CA ALA A 112 12.44 -2.15 -7.80
C ALA A 112 11.26 -1.17 -7.88
N LEU A 113 10.02 -1.68 -7.87
CA LEU A 113 8.81 -0.87 -7.85
C LEU A 113 8.74 -0.02 -6.57
N HIS A 114 9.01 -0.62 -5.41
CA HIS A 114 9.08 0.12 -4.15
C HIS A 114 10.18 1.18 -4.21
N GLN A 115 11.38 0.85 -4.67
CA GLN A 115 12.47 1.83 -4.78
C GLN A 115 12.11 3.02 -5.67
N ARG A 116 11.43 2.78 -6.80
CA ARG A 116 10.94 3.83 -7.70
C ARG A 116 9.98 4.79 -7.00
N PHE A 117 9.01 4.26 -6.25
CA PHE A 117 7.97 5.07 -5.60
C PHE A 117 8.31 5.48 -4.16
N ARG A 118 9.41 5.00 -3.57
CA ARG A 118 9.81 5.28 -2.19
C ARG A 118 9.88 6.77 -1.88
N PRO A 119 10.42 7.66 -2.74
CA PRO A 119 10.43 9.10 -2.46
C PRO A 119 9.03 9.67 -2.27
N LEU A 120 8.06 9.26 -3.11
CA LEU A 120 6.66 9.65 -2.98
C LEU A 120 6.04 9.03 -1.72
N LEU A 121 6.16 7.71 -1.55
CA LEU A 121 5.57 6.97 -0.44
C LEU A 121 6.04 7.47 0.93
N HIS A 122 7.31 7.82 1.06
CA HIS A 122 7.92 8.22 2.34
C HIS A 122 7.98 9.74 2.54
N GLY A 123 7.71 10.53 1.51
CA GLY A 123 7.79 12.00 1.54
C GLY A 123 6.49 12.75 1.22
N GLY A 124 5.44 12.07 0.74
CA GLY A 124 4.16 12.67 0.42
C GLY A 124 3.13 12.60 1.55
N ASP A 125 1.96 13.21 1.29
CA ASP A 125 0.82 13.21 2.18
C ASP A 125 0.00 11.93 2.01
N VAL A 126 -0.18 11.19 3.11
CA VAL A 126 -1.04 10.00 3.13
C VAL A 126 -2.50 10.41 2.97
N VAL A 127 -3.21 9.74 2.07
CA VAL A 127 -4.65 9.90 1.87
C VAL A 127 -5.38 8.58 2.06
N ARG A 128 -6.59 8.67 2.61
CA ARG A 128 -7.47 7.55 2.90
C ARG A 128 -8.87 7.87 2.44
N PHE A 129 -9.54 6.90 1.84
CA PHE A 129 -10.89 7.06 1.32
C PHE A 129 -11.85 6.18 2.11
N ASP A 130 -13.11 6.60 2.21
CA ASP A 130 -14.11 5.83 2.93
C ASP A 130 -14.20 4.41 2.37
N PRO A 131 -14.15 3.37 3.24
CA PRO A 131 -14.27 2.00 2.79
C PRO A 131 -15.65 1.74 2.20
N VAL A 132 -15.70 0.87 1.20
CA VAL A 132 -16.98 0.35 0.72
C VAL A 132 -17.43 -0.74 1.68
N LEU A 133 -18.66 -0.64 2.18
CA LEU A 133 -19.22 -1.57 3.16
C LEU A 133 -20.24 -2.53 2.52
N ASN A 134 -20.32 -3.74 3.05
CA ASN A 134 -21.44 -4.65 2.90
C ASN A 134 -21.98 -4.98 4.30
N GLY A 135 -23.09 -4.34 4.68
CA GLY A 135 -23.51 -4.28 6.08
C GLY A 135 -22.49 -3.51 6.92
N GLN A 136 -21.95 -4.16 7.95
CA GLN A 136 -20.95 -3.57 8.85
C GLN A 136 -19.50 -3.92 8.45
N SER A 137 -19.31 -4.76 7.43
CA SER A 137 -17.99 -5.24 7.01
C SER A 137 -17.46 -4.42 5.83
N ALA A 138 -16.21 -3.99 5.91
CA ALA A 138 -15.52 -3.42 4.76
C ALA A 138 -15.29 -4.51 3.71
N VAL A 139 -15.68 -4.24 2.46
CA VAL A 139 -15.43 -5.14 1.32
C VAL A 139 -14.33 -4.61 0.41
N SER A 140 -14.03 -3.31 0.45
CA SER A 140 -12.82 -2.75 -0.16
C SER A 140 -12.27 -1.55 0.61
N HIS A 141 -10.97 -1.33 0.44
CA HIS A 141 -10.27 -0.13 0.88
C HIS A 141 -9.70 0.63 -0.32
N ALA A 142 -9.55 1.93 -0.16
CA ALA A 142 -8.63 2.70 -0.97
C ALA A 142 -7.79 3.62 -0.08
N TYR A 143 -6.51 3.73 -0.41
CA TYR A 143 -5.55 4.61 0.25
C TYR A 143 -4.41 4.94 -0.70
N GLY A 144 -3.70 6.02 -0.42
CA GLY A 144 -2.64 6.48 -1.30
C GLY A 144 -1.69 7.43 -0.63
N VAL A 145 -0.75 7.93 -1.43
CA VAL A 145 0.13 9.04 -1.08
C VAL A 145 0.12 10.05 -2.22
N TYR A 146 -0.11 11.31 -1.87
CA TYR A 146 -0.05 12.44 -2.80
C TYR A 146 1.23 13.22 -2.53
N SER A 147 1.96 13.57 -3.59
CA SER A 147 3.06 14.53 -3.49
C SER A 147 2.57 15.84 -2.85
N VAL A 148 3.46 16.49 -2.09
CA VAL A 148 3.16 17.75 -1.39
C VAL A 148 2.71 18.84 -2.35
N ASP A 149 3.31 18.89 -3.55
CA ASP A 149 2.99 19.86 -4.59
C ASP A 149 1.81 19.44 -5.49
N ARG A 150 1.18 18.29 -5.19
CA ARG A 150 0.07 17.70 -5.95
C ARG A 150 0.39 17.50 -7.43
N ARG A 151 1.63 17.15 -7.79
CA ARG A 151 1.98 16.77 -9.18
C ARG A 151 1.89 15.28 -9.43
N GLU A 152 2.03 14.50 -8.39
CA GLU A 152 2.08 13.04 -8.45
C GLU A 152 1.23 12.42 -7.33
N ALA A 153 0.57 11.32 -7.61
CA ALA A 153 -0.15 10.53 -6.62
C ALA A 153 -0.08 9.03 -6.94
N LEU A 154 -0.01 8.22 -5.89
CA LEU A 154 -0.06 6.76 -5.98
C LEU A 154 -1.17 6.25 -5.08
N VAL A 155 -2.14 5.52 -5.62
CA VAL A 155 -3.35 5.09 -4.91
C VAL A 155 -3.58 3.60 -5.12
N ALA A 156 -3.70 2.85 -4.03
CA ALA A 156 -4.18 1.48 -4.05
C ALA A 156 -5.69 1.44 -3.92
N HIS A 157 -6.34 0.60 -4.72
CA HIS A 157 -7.66 0.05 -4.44
C HIS A 157 -7.49 -1.43 -4.11
N VAL A 158 -8.08 -1.87 -3.00
CA VAL A 158 -7.93 -3.23 -2.48
C VAL A 158 -9.29 -3.85 -2.23
N GLN A 159 -9.59 -4.95 -2.92
CA GLN A 159 -10.80 -5.75 -2.70
C GLN A 159 -10.52 -6.79 -1.61
N LEU A 160 -11.22 -6.69 -0.48
CA LEU A 160 -11.03 -7.58 0.67
C LEU A 160 -11.92 -8.81 0.58
N ALA A 161 -13.19 -8.59 0.21
CA ALA A 161 -14.22 -9.62 0.14
C ALA A 161 -15.17 -9.35 -1.03
N THR A 162 -16.01 -10.31 -1.40
CA THR A 162 -17.03 -10.08 -2.45
C THR A 162 -18.01 -9.00 -2.00
N GLY A 163 -18.16 -7.94 -2.81
CA GLY A 163 -19.14 -6.88 -2.58
C GLY A 163 -20.56 -7.30 -2.95
N MET A 164 -21.54 -6.43 -2.65
CA MET A 164 -22.93 -6.61 -3.09
C MET A 164 -23.09 -6.54 -4.62
N SER A 165 -22.22 -5.76 -5.28
CA SER A 165 -22.12 -5.64 -6.73
C SER A 165 -20.80 -6.23 -7.20
N LEU A 166 -20.83 -6.87 -8.37
CA LEU A 166 -19.61 -7.35 -9.05
C LEU A 166 -18.70 -6.21 -9.48
N LEU A 167 -19.27 -5.05 -9.79
CA LEU A 167 -18.53 -3.85 -10.14
C LEU A 167 -18.35 -2.99 -8.88
N PRO A 168 -17.11 -2.61 -8.53
CA PRO A 168 -16.88 -1.72 -7.40
C PRO A 168 -17.50 -0.34 -7.68
N PRO A 169 -17.89 0.41 -6.64
CA PRO A 169 -18.25 1.81 -6.79
C PRO A 169 -17.13 2.61 -7.46
N VAL A 170 -17.51 3.73 -8.05
CA VAL A 170 -16.58 4.71 -8.60
C VAL A 170 -15.60 5.18 -7.52
N LEU A 171 -14.30 5.09 -7.81
CA LEU A 171 -13.25 5.60 -6.92
C LEU A 171 -13.09 7.11 -7.15
N ARG A 172 -13.50 7.90 -6.16
CA ARG A 172 -13.27 9.35 -6.14
C ARG A 172 -11.96 9.67 -5.44
N LEU A 173 -11.23 10.64 -5.98
CA LEU A 173 -9.88 11.01 -5.54
C LEU A 173 -9.82 12.51 -5.18
N PRO A 174 -10.48 12.95 -4.09
CA PRO A 174 -10.38 14.32 -3.60
C PRO A 174 -8.99 14.65 -3.05
N GLY A 175 -8.64 15.94 -3.03
CA GLY A 175 -7.39 16.45 -2.41
C GLY A 175 -6.25 16.75 -3.39
N LEU A 176 -6.43 16.40 -4.67
CA LEU A 176 -5.58 16.87 -5.77
C LEU A 176 -5.85 18.36 -6.08
N ASP A 177 -4.90 19.03 -6.76
CA ASP A 177 -5.12 20.38 -7.30
C ASP A 177 -6.30 20.34 -8.30
N PRO A 178 -7.40 21.07 -8.05
CA PRO A 178 -8.63 20.94 -8.80
C PRO A 178 -8.51 21.35 -10.27
N ASP A 179 -7.57 22.24 -10.59
CA ASP A 179 -7.46 22.86 -11.90
C ASP A 179 -6.35 22.22 -12.76
N ARG A 180 -5.49 21.38 -12.17
CA ARG A 180 -4.53 20.54 -12.92
C ARG A 180 -5.20 19.33 -13.53
N ARG A 181 -4.70 18.91 -14.69
CA ARG A 181 -5.07 17.65 -15.35
C ARG A 181 -4.08 16.57 -14.99
N TYR A 182 -4.58 15.40 -14.63
CA TYR A 182 -3.78 14.24 -14.27
C TYR A 182 -4.04 13.12 -15.26
N ARG A 183 -2.96 12.54 -15.78
CA ARG A 183 -2.99 11.26 -16.47
C ARG A 183 -3.03 10.15 -15.43
N VAL A 184 -4.09 9.34 -15.46
CA VAL A 184 -4.30 8.21 -14.56
C VAL A 184 -3.86 6.95 -15.28
N THR A 185 -2.88 6.23 -14.73
CA THR A 185 -2.38 4.97 -15.27
C THR A 185 -2.47 3.86 -14.23
N GLN A 186 -2.59 2.62 -14.71
CA GLN A 186 -2.38 1.46 -13.87
C GLN A 186 -0.86 1.18 -13.76
N VAL A 187 -0.40 0.92 -12.54
CA VAL A 187 0.93 0.39 -12.29
C VAL A 187 0.82 -1.13 -12.21
N GLU A 188 1.57 -1.80 -13.07
CA GLU A 188 1.61 -3.26 -13.10
C GLU A 188 2.24 -3.82 -11.82
N LEU A 189 1.51 -4.69 -11.14
CA LEU A 189 2.00 -5.43 -9.98
C LEU A 189 2.54 -6.78 -10.45
N PRO A 190 3.74 -7.20 -10.01
CA PRO A 190 4.31 -8.49 -10.41
C PRO A 190 3.37 -9.65 -10.09
N GLY A 191 3.05 -10.45 -11.11
CA GLY A 191 2.15 -11.60 -11.00
C GLY A 191 0.65 -11.25 -10.97
N ALA A 192 0.27 -9.97 -11.08
CA ALA A 192 -1.13 -9.58 -11.28
C ALA A 192 -1.59 -9.88 -12.71
N ARG A 193 -2.88 -10.17 -12.87
CA ARG A 193 -3.50 -10.42 -14.18
C ARG A 193 -4.57 -9.39 -14.55
N LEU A 194 -4.92 -8.52 -13.61
CA LEU A 194 -5.96 -7.53 -13.81
C LEU A 194 -5.43 -6.42 -14.70
N GLN A 195 -6.15 -6.11 -15.77
CA GLN A 195 -5.88 -4.98 -16.66
C GLN A 195 -7.08 -4.04 -16.61
N TRP A 196 -6.81 -2.75 -16.66
CA TRP A 196 -7.83 -1.71 -16.65
C TRP A 196 -7.82 -0.92 -17.96
N ASP A 197 -8.90 -1.09 -18.74
CA ASP A 197 -9.08 -0.38 -20.02
C ASP A 197 -9.22 1.14 -19.85
N GLY A 198 -9.43 1.64 -18.63
CA GLY A 198 -9.43 3.06 -18.31
C GLY A 198 -8.03 3.65 -18.06
N ALA A 199 -6.96 2.87 -18.18
CA ALA A 199 -5.61 3.40 -18.08
C ALA A 199 -5.31 4.42 -19.19
N GLY A 200 -4.73 5.56 -18.83
CA GLY A 200 -4.42 6.68 -19.72
C GLY A 200 -5.47 7.79 -19.74
N LEU A 201 -6.55 7.70 -18.95
CA LEU A 201 -7.54 8.78 -18.80
C LEU A 201 -6.88 10.06 -18.29
N GLU A 202 -7.27 11.20 -18.86
CA GLU A 202 -6.83 12.53 -18.42
C GLU A 202 -7.98 13.36 -17.87
N LEU A 203 -8.01 13.53 -16.56
CA LEU A 203 -9.08 14.21 -15.84
C LEU A 203 -8.49 15.34 -15.00
N SER A 204 -9.24 16.43 -14.84
CA SER A 204 -8.85 17.46 -13.86
C SER A 204 -8.96 16.92 -12.44
N GLY A 205 -8.22 17.50 -11.48
CA GLY A 205 -8.36 17.14 -10.07
C GLY A 205 -9.81 17.31 -9.58
N ARG A 206 -10.55 18.30 -10.10
CA ARG A 206 -11.97 18.49 -9.83
C ARG A 206 -12.83 17.33 -10.36
N GLN A 207 -12.56 16.87 -11.59
CA GLN A 207 -13.27 15.72 -12.15
C GLN A 207 -12.95 14.43 -11.38
N LEU A 208 -11.69 14.23 -10.97
CA LEU A 208 -11.29 13.09 -10.14
C LEU A 208 -11.96 13.10 -8.75
N ALA A 209 -12.13 14.28 -8.16
CA ALA A 209 -12.81 14.42 -6.87
C ALA A 209 -14.33 14.16 -6.95
N VAL A 210 -14.99 14.67 -7.99
CA VAL A 210 -16.46 14.64 -8.10
C VAL A 210 -16.96 13.41 -8.86
N HIS A 211 -16.37 13.14 -10.03
CA HIS A 211 -16.76 12.06 -10.92
C HIS A 211 -15.95 10.79 -10.72
N GLY A 212 -14.68 10.88 -10.30
CA GLY A 212 -13.84 9.71 -10.04
C GLY A 212 -13.54 8.86 -11.27
N VAL A 213 -13.05 7.64 -11.03
CA VAL A 213 -12.75 6.63 -12.05
C VAL A 213 -13.47 5.33 -11.76
N GLN A 214 -14.04 4.72 -12.80
CA GLN A 214 -14.67 3.41 -12.69
C GLN A 214 -13.62 2.31 -12.80
N LEU A 215 -13.40 1.60 -11.70
CA LEU A 215 -12.49 0.47 -11.65
C LEU A 215 -13.14 -0.80 -12.21
N PRO A 216 -12.36 -1.75 -12.76
CA PRO A 216 -12.89 -3.00 -13.26
C PRO A 216 -13.31 -3.91 -12.10
N ARG A 217 -13.91 -5.06 -12.42
CA ARG A 217 -14.24 -6.08 -11.42
C ARG A 217 -12.96 -6.65 -10.80
N HIS A 218 -12.96 -6.83 -9.49
CA HIS A 218 -11.86 -7.43 -8.74
C HIS A 218 -12.33 -8.72 -8.08
N HIS A 219 -11.45 -9.72 -8.03
CA HIS A 219 -11.65 -10.85 -7.13
C HIS A 219 -11.38 -10.41 -5.68
N PRO A 220 -12.00 -11.06 -4.67
CA PRO A 220 -11.56 -10.92 -3.29
C PRO A 220 -10.06 -11.16 -3.14
N GLU A 221 -9.45 -10.55 -2.13
CA GLU A 221 -8.02 -10.70 -1.82
C GLU A 221 -7.11 -10.32 -3.01
N SER A 222 -7.47 -9.22 -3.67
CA SER A 222 -6.71 -8.65 -4.78
C SER A 222 -6.77 -7.12 -4.76
N GLY A 223 -5.98 -6.46 -5.60
CA GLY A 223 -6.02 -5.02 -5.69
C GLY A 223 -5.32 -4.49 -6.94
N MET A 224 -5.39 -3.18 -7.09
CA MET A 224 -4.83 -2.42 -8.20
C MET A 224 -4.11 -1.20 -7.65
N LEU A 225 -3.04 -0.82 -8.35
CA LEU A 225 -2.27 0.38 -8.05
C LEU A 225 -2.43 1.38 -9.18
N LEU A 226 -2.87 2.59 -8.84
CA LEU A 226 -3.04 3.70 -9.77
C LEU A 226 -1.94 4.72 -9.56
N HIS A 227 -1.31 5.18 -10.63
CA HIS A 227 -0.37 6.29 -10.64
C HIS A 227 -0.96 7.46 -11.42
N LEU A 228 -1.02 8.62 -10.77
CA LEU A 228 -1.53 9.84 -11.33
C LEU A 228 -0.38 10.84 -11.45
N VAL A 229 -0.19 11.40 -12.64
CA VAL A 229 0.84 12.41 -12.91
C VAL A 229 0.16 13.61 -13.56
N ALA A 230 0.37 14.79 -12.99
CA ALA A 230 -0.08 16.04 -13.56
C ALA A 230 0.61 16.27 -14.91
N GLY A 231 -0.16 16.65 -15.93
CA GLY A 231 0.42 17.18 -17.16
C GLY A 231 1.13 18.51 -16.89
N ASP A 232 2.07 18.85 -17.76
CA ASP A 232 2.73 20.16 -17.78
C ASP A 232 1.72 21.30 -18.04
#